data_AF-A0A8H8UW45-F1
#
_entry.id   AF-A0A8H8UW45-F1
#
_cell.length_a   1.000
_cell.length_b   1.000
_cell.length_c   1.000
_cell.angle_alpha   90.00
_cell.angle_beta   90.00
_cell.angle_gamma   90.00
#
_symmetry.space_group_name_H-M   'P 1'
#
loop_
_entity.id
_entity.type
_entity.pdbx_description
1 polymer ?
#
loop_
_entity_poly.entity_id
_entity_poly.type
_entity_poly.pdbx_seq_one_letter_code
_entity_poly.pdbx_strand_id
1 'polypeptide(L)'
;MAQDAKRAISSRRFVSPSFNDIRLILNTAQIMSLVKGGPLQLVTFDGDVTLYDDGASLIPSNQVISRILALMSRGIRVGVVTAAGYEEAKRYNDRLHGLLEAINSSEAITPEQKRNFIVLGGEANFMFQFNSNAPHLLESIPKDIWALDEMRAWKDEDITELLDIAEAALNDSVEAMKLNADIIRKSRAVGVVPKPGTKFFREQLEETVLAAQKVVELSDVGRRLPFCAFNGRSLSKCSVD
;
A
#
# COMPACT_ATOMS: atom_id res chain seq x y z
N MET A 1 26.47 -10.38 15.21
CA MET A 1 27.76 -10.57 14.50
C MET A 1 27.73 -10.08 13.05
N ALA A 2 26.80 -10.48 12.17
CA ALA A 2 26.86 -10.11 10.74
C ALA A 2 26.90 -8.59 10.44
N GLN A 3 25.98 -7.80 11.00
CA GLN A 3 25.98 -6.34 10.79
C GLN A 3 27.16 -5.65 11.49
N ASP A 4 27.55 -6.13 12.68
CA ASP A 4 28.69 -5.58 13.41
C ASP A 4 30.01 -5.80 12.65
N ALA A 5 30.22 -6.98 12.08
CA ALA A 5 31.40 -7.27 11.26
C ALA A 5 31.51 -6.36 10.02
N LYS A 6 30.38 -5.95 9.42
CA LYS A 6 30.36 -5.08 8.24
C LYS A 6 30.48 -3.59 8.57
N ARG A 7 29.93 -3.18 9.71
CA ARG A 7 29.72 -1.75 10.05
C ARG A 7 30.55 -1.29 11.25
N ALA A 8 31.27 -2.19 11.91
CA ALA A 8 32.07 -1.94 13.11
C ALA A 8 31.28 -1.17 14.19
N ILE A 9 30.01 -1.55 14.39
CA ILE A 9 29.06 -0.86 15.28
C ILE A 9 29.63 -0.78 16.69
N SER A 10 30.17 -1.89 17.19
CA SER A 10 30.76 -2.06 18.52
C SER A 10 32.12 -1.38 18.69
N SER A 11 32.86 -1.12 17.60
CA SER A 11 34.18 -0.49 17.64
C SER A 11 34.13 1.04 17.73
N ARG A 12 32.95 1.65 17.60
CA ARG A 12 32.79 3.11 17.69
C ARG A 12 32.98 3.56 19.14
N ARG A 13 33.88 4.53 19.36
CA ARG A 13 34.24 5.02 20.70
C ARG A 13 33.35 6.13 21.23
N PHE A 14 32.74 6.92 20.34
CA PHE A 14 32.01 8.15 20.69
C PHE A 14 30.58 8.18 20.16
N VAL A 15 30.18 7.19 19.36
CA VAL A 15 28.86 7.12 18.75
C VAL A 15 28.26 5.76 19.06
N SER A 16 27.25 5.75 19.92
CA SER A 16 26.47 4.55 20.26
C SER A 16 25.71 4.00 19.05
N PRO A 17 25.25 2.74 19.10
CA PRO A 17 24.31 2.20 18.12
C PRO A 17 23.10 3.11 17.90
N SER A 18 22.85 3.46 16.64
CA SER A 18 21.70 4.27 16.24
C SER A 18 20.45 3.41 16.05
N PHE A 19 19.29 4.05 15.96
CA PHE A 19 18.04 3.40 15.55
C PHE A 19 18.21 2.62 14.23
N ASN A 20 18.94 3.18 13.25
CA ASN A 20 19.21 2.53 11.98
C ASN A 20 20.11 1.30 12.10
N ASP A 21 21.07 1.30 13.03
CA ASP A 21 21.91 0.13 13.30
C ASP A 21 21.04 -1.03 13.83
N ILE A 22 20.16 -0.74 14.79
CA ILE A 22 19.23 -1.73 15.35
C ILE A 22 18.27 -2.25 14.28
N ARG A 23 17.68 -1.35 13.48
CA ARG A 23 16.81 -1.72 12.35
C ARG A 23 17.49 -2.70 11.39
N LEU A 24 18.74 -2.43 11.00
CA LEU A 24 19.48 -3.32 10.09
C LEU A 24 19.84 -4.66 10.72
N ILE A 25 20.15 -4.68 12.03
CA ILE A 25 20.38 -5.92 12.77
C ILE A 25 19.12 -6.78 12.76
N LEU A 26 17.96 -6.20 13.08
CA LEU A 26 16.67 -6.90 13.10
C LEU A 26 16.27 -7.40 11.70
N ASN A 27 16.38 -6.56 10.67
CA ASN A 27 16.10 -6.96 9.29
C ASN A 27 16.97 -8.17 8.86
N THR A 28 18.25 -8.16 9.24
CA THR A 28 19.17 -9.27 8.93
C THR A 28 18.78 -10.53 9.68
N ALA A 29 18.43 -10.41 10.96
CA ALA A 29 18.00 -11.54 11.78
C ALA A 29 16.73 -12.20 11.21
N GLN A 30 15.75 -11.40 10.77
CA GLN A 30 14.52 -11.90 10.13
C GLN A 30 14.82 -12.67 8.84
N ILE A 31 15.66 -12.12 7.95
CA ILE A 31 16.07 -12.80 6.70
C ILE A 31 16.79 -14.12 7.03
N MET A 32 17.73 -14.11 7.97
CA MET A 32 18.44 -15.33 8.39
C MET A 32 17.50 -16.37 8.98
N SER A 33 16.49 -15.94 9.74
CA SER A 33 15.47 -16.82 10.31
C SER A 33 14.61 -17.46 9.21
N LEU A 34 14.17 -16.66 8.22
CA LEU A 34 13.40 -17.15 7.07
C LEU A 34 14.17 -18.20 6.27
N VAL A 35 15.46 -17.93 5.97
CA VAL A 35 16.30 -18.87 5.22
C VAL A 35 16.51 -20.19 5.97
N LYS A 36 16.61 -20.15 7.31
CA LYS A 36 16.74 -21.37 8.13
C LYS A 36 15.41 -22.12 8.29
N GLY A 37 14.30 -21.40 8.35
CA GLY A 37 12.98 -21.93 8.75
C GLY A 37 12.19 -22.64 7.64
N GLY A 38 12.57 -22.48 6.37
CA GLY A 38 11.89 -23.17 5.27
C GLY A 38 11.55 -22.24 4.12
N PRO A 39 11.08 -22.80 2.99
CA PRO A 39 11.09 -22.06 1.74
C PRO A 39 10.15 -20.86 1.84
N LEU A 40 10.70 -19.70 1.50
CA LEU A 40 9.92 -18.48 1.33
C LEU A 40 8.91 -18.70 0.21
N GLN A 41 7.61 -18.59 0.51
CA GLN A 41 6.54 -18.85 -0.46
C GLN A 41 5.89 -17.57 -0.99
N LEU A 42 5.94 -16.49 -0.22
CA LEU A 42 5.30 -15.22 -0.51
C LEU A 42 6.19 -14.07 -0.02
N VAL A 43 6.32 -13.05 -0.85
CA VAL A 43 6.86 -11.74 -0.49
C VAL A 43 5.83 -10.70 -0.85
N THR A 44 5.51 -9.82 0.09
CA THR A 44 4.63 -8.69 -0.14
C THR A 44 5.43 -7.39 -0.09
N PHE A 45 5.03 -6.43 -0.92
CA PHE A 45 5.56 -5.08 -0.96
C PHE A 45 4.44 -4.11 -0.71
N ASP A 46 4.67 -3.13 0.17
CA ASP A 46 3.88 -1.92 0.21
C ASP A 46 4.33 -1.02 -0.97
N GLY A 47 3.45 -0.87 -1.96
CA GLY A 47 3.74 -0.14 -3.19
C GLY A 47 4.11 1.32 -2.95
N ASP A 48 3.40 1.98 -2.04
CA ASP A 48 3.47 3.43 -1.83
C ASP A 48 4.72 3.87 -1.07
N VAL A 49 5.33 3.00 -0.27
CA VAL A 49 6.54 3.33 0.52
C VAL A 49 7.80 2.59 0.09
N THR A 50 7.68 1.52 -0.72
CA THR A 50 8.85 0.69 -1.09
C THR A 50 9.16 0.64 -2.57
N LEU A 51 8.16 0.73 -3.46
CA LEU A 51 8.35 0.49 -4.89
C LEU A 51 8.44 1.78 -5.71
N TYR A 52 7.65 2.79 -5.35
CA TYR A 52 7.65 4.11 -5.99
C TYR A 52 7.37 5.19 -4.95
N ASP A 53 7.89 6.39 -5.18
CA ASP A 53 7.55 7.56 -4.36
C ASP A 53 6.11 8.04 -4.64
N ASP A 54 5.54 8.84 -3.74
CA ASP A 54 4.20 9.41 -3.87
C ASP A 54 3.96 10.05 -5.25
N GLY A 55 3.00 9.48 -5.99
CA GLY A 55 2.63 9.98 -7.32
C GLY A 55 3.53 9.52 -8.47
N ALA A 56 4.63 8.81 -8.19
CA ALA A 56 5.52 8.26 -9.20
C ALA A 56 5.07 6.87 -9.68
N SER A 57 5.78 6.36 -10.69
CA SER A 57 5.61 5.00 -11.22
C SER A 57 6.92 4.22 -11.13
N LEU A 58 6.80 2.90 -11.03
CA LEU A 58 7.93 1.97 -11.09
C LEU A 58 8.40 1.82 -12.54
N ILE A 59 9.45 2.58 -12.88
CA ILE A 59 10.03 2.62 -14.23
C ILE A 59 10.98 1.44 -14.50
N PRO A 60 11.18 1.03 -15.77
CA PRO A 60 11.98 -0.15 -16.13
C PRO A 60 13.43 -0.17 -15.62
N SER A 61 14.05 1.00 -15.40
CA SER A 61 15.43 1.11 -14.92
C SER A 61 15.59 0.87 -13.41
N ASN A 62 14.49 0.70 -12.67
CA ASN A 62 14.56 0.51 -11.22
C ASN A 62 15.14 -0.88 -10.87
N GLN A 63 16.23 -0.88 -10.10
CA GLN A 63 16.96 -2.10 -9.73
C GLN A 63 16.11 -3.12 -8.96
N VAL A 64 15.03 -2.69 -8.29
CA VAL A 64 14.13 -3.61 -7.56
C VAL A 64 13.47 -4.63 -8.49
N ILE A 65 13.19 -4.25 -9.75
CA ILE A 65 12.54 -5.11 -10.74
C ILE A 65 13.34 -6.41 -10.93
N SER A 66 14.65 -6.29 -11.15
CA SER A 66 15.53 -7.46 -11.31
C SER A 66 15.50 -8.42 -10.10
N ARG A 67 15.31 -7.88 -8.89
CA ARG A 67 15.22 -8.66 -7.65
C ARG A 67 13.87 -9.36 -7.54
N ILE A 68 12.78 -8.69 -7.92
CA ILE A 68 11.44 -9.26 -7.95
C ILE A 68 11.37 -10.41 -8.97
N LEU A 69 11.90 -10.21 -10.17
CA LEU A 69 11.96 -11.26 -11.19
C LEU A 69 12.74 -12.50 -10.71
N ALA A 70 13.85 -12.28 -9.98
CA ALA A 70 14.63 -13.37 -9.39
C ALA A 70 13.89 -14.13 -8.27
N LEU A 71 12.96 -13.49 -7.56
CA LEU A 71 12.07 -14.18 -6.61
C LEU A 71 11.05 -15.02 -7.38
N MET A 72 10.39 -14.42 -8.38
CA MET A 72 9.36 -15.08 -9.18
C MET A 72 9.90 -16.28 -9.97
N SER A 73 11.11 -16.19 -10.53
CA SER A 73 11.73 -17.31 -11.25
C SER A 73 12.01 -18.53 -10.36
N ARG A 74 12.03 -18.33 -9.04
CA ARG A 74 12.14 -19.40 -8.03
C ARG A 74 10.78 -19.90 -7.54
N GLY A 75 9.69 -19.47 -8.18
CA GLY A 75 8.32 -19.85 -7.82
C GLY A 75 7.76 -19.13 -6.59
N ILE A 76 8.44 -18.09 -6.10
CA ILE A 76 7.97 -17.28 -4.96
C ILE A 76 6.85 -16.37 -5.44
N ARG A 77 5.74 -16.33 -4.69
CA ARG A 77 4.62 -15.42 -4.96
C ARG A 77 4.98 -14.01 -4.55
N VAL A 78 4.55 -13.04 -5.36
CA VAL A 78 4.82 -11.64 -5.11
C VAL A 78 3.51 -10.87 -5.09
N GLY A 79 3.22 -10.24 -3.96
CA GLY A 79 2.09 -9.33 -3.82
C GLY A 79 2.54 -7.89 -3.70
N VAL A 80 1.83 -6.97 -4.35
CA VAL A 80 1.98 -5.54 -4.12
C VAL A 80 0.68 -5.03 -3.50
N VAL A 81 0.75 -4.44 -2.31
CA VAL A 81 -0.39 -3.82 -1.63
C VAL A 81 -0.24 -2.30 -1.74
N THR A 82 -1.30 -1.58 -2.10
CA THR A 82 -1.27 -0.11 -2.23
C THR A 82 -2.56 0.53 -1.74
N ALA A 83 -2.43 1.70 -1.11
CA ALA A 83 -3.55 2.53 -0.69
C ALA A 83 -4.30 3.18 -1.87
N ALA A 84 -3.69 3.20 -3.07
CA ALA A 84 -4.33 3.67 -4.27
C ALA A 84 -5.52 2.77 -4.64
N GLY A 85 -6.74 3.29 -4.47
CA GLY A 85 -7.99 2.60 -4.78
C GLY A 85 -8.57 3.02 -6.13
N TYR A 86 -8.32 2.21 -7.16
CA TYR A 86 -8.95 2.28 -8.47
C TYR A 86 -9.67 0.96 -8.78
N GLU A 87 -10.80 1.02 -9.47
CA GLU A 87 -11.50 -0.17 -9.96
C GLU A 87 -10.89 -0.67 -11.29
N GLU A 88 -10.17 0.20 -11.99
CA GLU A 88 -9.61 -0.03 -13.32
C GLU A 88 -8.16 -0.56 -13.26
N ALA A 89 -7.91 -1.71 -13.89
CA ALA A 89 -6.57 -2.29 -14.03
C ALA A 89 -5.55 -1.33 -14.67
N LYS A 90 -6.00 -0.47 -15.61
CA LYS A 90 -5.15 0.50 -16.31
C LYS A 90 -4.38 1.40 -15.34
N ARG A 91 -5.03 1.89 -14.27
CA ARG A 91 -4.41 2.83 -13.33
C ARG A 91 -3.27 2.18 -12.54
N TYR A 92 -3.42 0.91 -12.17
CA TYR A 92 -2.33 0.14 -11.55
C TYR A 92 -1.21 -0.16 -12.54
N ASN A 93 -1.54 -0.43 -13.79
CA ASN A 93 -0.53 -0.59 -14.84
C ASN A 93 0.28 0.69 -15.05
N ASP A 94 -0.36 1.87 -15.13
CA ASP A 94 0.36 3.14 -15.28
C ASP A 94 1.43 3.32 -14.16
N ARG A 95 1.13 2.84 -12.93
CA ARG A 95 2.03 2.87 -11.76
C ARG A 95 3.09 1.78 -11.76
N LEU A 96 2.80 0.60 -12.32
CA LEU A 96 3.66 -0.59 -12.26
C LEU A 96 4.20 -1.04 -13.62
N HIS A 97 4.05 -0.23 -14.68
CA HIS A 97 4.31 -0.62 -16.07
C HIS A 97 5.70 -1.23 -16.24
N GLY A 98 6.74 -0.63 -15.65
CA GLY A 98 8.11 -1.13 -15.77
C GLY A 98 8.29 -2.54 -15.19
N LEU A 99 7.57 -2.88 -14.11
CA LEU A 99 7.59 -4.23 -13.55
C LEU A 99 6.72 -5.20 -14.37
N LEU A 100 5.51 -4.79 -14.75
CA LEU A 100 4.58 -5.65 -15.49
C LEU A 100 5.14 -6.02 -16.86
N GLU A 101 5.72 -5.06 -17.59
CA GLU A 101 6.39 -5.30 -18.87
C GLU A 101 7.60 -6.21 -18.71
N ALA A 102 8.38 -6.04 -17.64
CA ALA A 102 9.53 -6.89 -17.35
C ALA A 102 9.12 -8.33 -17.01
N ILE A 103 8.03 -8.53 -16.25
CA ILE A 103 7.44 -9.85 -16.03
C ILE A 103 6.98 -10.46 -17.36
N ASN A 104 6.27 -9.67 -18.17
CA ASN A 104 5.71 -10.15 -19.43
C ASN A 104 6.79 -10.60 -20.43
N SER A 105 7.85 -9.79 -20.58
CA SER A 105 8.98 -10.05 -21.49
C SER A 105 10.02 -11.06 -20.94
N SER A 106 9.95 -11.41 -19.66
CA SER A 106 10.91 -12.36 -19.08
C SER A 106 10.76 -13.76 -19.67
N GLU A 107 11.86 -14.31 -20.18
CA GLU A 107 11.99 -15.72 -20.58
C GLU A 107 12.39 -16.63 -19.42
N ALA A 108 12.89 -16.05 -18.32
CA ALA A 108 13.36 -16.79 -17.15
C ALA A 108 12.23 -17.18 -16.18
N ILE A 109 11.00 -16.72 -16.43
CA ILE A 109 9.82 -16.95 -15.59
C ILE A 109 8.79 -17.70 -16.44
N THR A 110 8.34 -18.86 -15.98
CA THR A 110 7.34 -19.65 -16.72
C THR A 110 5.98 -18.94 -16.71
N PRO A 111 5.07 -19.25 -17.66
CA PRO A 111 3.71 -18.69 -17.65
C PRO A 111 2.97 -18.90 -16.32
N GLU A 112 3.15 -20.05 -15.66
CA GLU A 112 2.58 -20.37 -14.35
C GLU A 112 3.16 -19.45 -13.27
N GLN A 113 4.48 -19.22 -13.29
CA GLN A 113 5.14 -18.35 -12.33
C GLN A 113 4.77 -16.88 -12.53
N LYS A 114 4.48 -16.43 -13.76
CA LYS A 114 4.01 -15.06 -14.01
C LYS A 114 2.68 -14.79 -13.28
N ARG A 115 1.77 -15.77 -13.23
CA ARG A 115 0.49 -15.68 -12.49
C ARG A 115 0.65 -15.58 -10.97
N ASN A 116 1.85 -15.81 -10.43
CA ASN A 116 2.13 -15.63 -9.00
C ASN A 116 2.28 -14.17 -8.57
N PHE A 117 2.20 -13.22 -9.51
CA PHE A 117 2.18 -11.80 -9.21
C PHE A 117 0.74 -11.30 -9.03
N ILE A 118 0.48 -10.64 -7.90
CA ILE A 118 -0.81 -10.02 -7.57
C ILE A 118 -0.62 -8.57 -7.12
N VAL A 119 -1.63 -7.75 -7.37
CA VAL A 119 -1.75 -6.39 -6.86
C VAL A 119 -3.05 -6.29 -6.06
N LEU A 120 -2.95 -5.85 -4.81
CA LEU A 120 -4.08 -5.54 -3.96
C LEU A 120 -4.15 -4.02 -3.81
N GLY A 121 -5.16 -3.43 -4.44
CA GLY A 121 -5.39 -2.00 -4.47
C GLY A 121 -6.50 -1.55 -3.54
N GLY A 122 -6.46 -0.26 -3.20
CA GLY A 122 -7.34 0.31 -2.19
C GLY A 122 -7.21 -0.40 -0.85
N GLU A 123 -5.97 -0.71 -0.46
CA GLU A 123 -5.59 -1.43 0.77
C GLU A 123 -6.01 -2.90 0.69
N ALA A 124 -7.30 -3.20 0.85
CA ALA A 124 -7.84 -4.55 0.71
C ALA A 124 -9.18 -4.60 -0.04
N ASN A 125 -9.34 -3.76 -1.07
CA ASN A 125 -10.62 -3.64 -1.79
C ASN A 125 -10.62 -4.25 -3.20
N PHE A 126 -9.51 -4.19 -3.93
CA PHE A 126 -9.46 -4.60 -5.34
C PHE A 126 -8.26 -5.53 -5.60
N MET A 127 -8.52 -6.77 -5.98
CA MET A 127 -7.46 -7.73 -6.31
C MET A 127 -7.29 -7.84 -7.82
N PHE A 128 -6.04 -7.74 -8.27
CA PHE A 128 -5.65 -7.97 -9.66
C PHE A 128 -4.57 -9.04 -9.71
N GLN A 129 -4.64 -9.92 -10.70
CA GLN A 129 -3.60 -10.90 -10.99
C GLN A 129 -2.92 -10.58 -12.32
N PHE A 130 -1.63 -10.87 -12.42
CA PHE A 130 -0.93 -10.76 -13.70
C PHE A 130 -1.52 -11.72 -14.73
N ASN A 131 -1.85 -11.18 -15.92
CA ASN A 131 -2.28 -11.95 -17.07
C ASN A 131 -1.70 -11.35 -18.35
N SER A 132 -0.80 -12.09 -19.02
CA SER A 132 -0.15 -11.65 -20.28
C SER A 132 -1.12 -11.32 -21.42
N ASN A 133 -2.34 -11.87 -21.40
CA ASN A 133 -3.35 -11.67 -22.44
C ASN A 133 -4.36 -10.57 -22.07
N ALA A 134 -4.39 -10.13 -20.82
CA ALA A 134 -5.32 -9.08 -20.39
C ALA A 134 -4.86 -7.70 -20.88
N PRO A 135 -5.80 -6.80 -21.22
CA PRO A 135 -5.46 -5.39 -21.37
C PRO A 135 -4.72 -4.90 -20.13
N HIS A 136 -3.59 -4.21 -20.33
CA HIS A 136 -2.76 -3.68 -19.23
C HIS A 136 -2.10 -4.74 -18.33
N LEU A 137 -1.99 -5.99 -18.79
CA LEU A 137 -1.27 -7.08 -18.11
C LEU A 137 -1.82 -7.48 -16.73
N LEU A 138 -3.01 -6.98 -16.38
CA LEU A 138 -3.67 -7.20 -15.10
C LEU A 138 -5.14 -7.55 -15.34
N GLU A 139 -5.58 -8.63 -14.71
CA GLU A 139 -6.96 -9.08 -14.70
C GLU A 139 -7.56 -8.90 -13.31
N SER A 140 -8.76 -8.30 -13.23
CA SER A 140 -9.47 -8.12 -11.96
C SER A 140 -10.01 -9.46 -11.47
N ILE A 141 -9.78 -9.78 -10.19
CA ILE A 141 -10.28 -11.00 -9.56
C ILE A 141 -11.53 -10.68 -8.75
N PRO A 142 -12.68 -11.31 -9.06
CA PRO A 142 -13.93 -11.12 -8.34
C PRO A 142 -13.77 -11.29 -6.82
N LYS A 143 -14.40 -10.38 -6.06
CA LYS A 143 -14.23 -10.28 -4.59
C LYS A 143 -14.65 -11.56 -3.86
N ASP A 144 -15.66 -12.27 -4.36
CA ASP A 144 -16.16 -13.55 -3.83
C ASP A 144 -15.14 -14.70 -3.90
N ILE A 145 -14.07 -14.56 -4.70
CA ILE A 145 -13.01 -15.58 -4.81
C ILE A 145 -12.00 -15.46 -3.67
N TRP A 146 -11.70 -14.24 -3.21
CA TRP A 146 -10.57 -13.97 -2.31
C TRP A 146 -10.93 -13.27 -1.01
N ALA A 147 -12.10 -12.63 -0.92
CA ALA A 147 -12.53 -11.98 0.31
C ALA A 147 -12.73 -13.00 1.43
N LEU A 148 -12.28 -12.63 2.62
CA LEU A 148 -12.51 -13.39 3.85
C LEU A 148 -13.99 -13.34 4.24
N ASP A 149 -14.45 -14.27 5.07
CA ASP A 149 -15.84 -14.34 5.52
C ASP A 149 -16.25 -13.05 6.26
N GLU A 150 -15.34 -12.48 7.03
CA GLU A 150 -15.52 -11.20 7.72
C GLU A 150 -15.75 -10.05 6.72
N MET A 151 -14.98 -10.01 5.64
CA MET A 151 -15.10 -8.98 4.60
C MET A 151 -16.41 -9.10 3.82
N ARG A 152 -16.92 -10.32 3.64
CA ARG A 152 -18.20 -10.60 2.99
C ARG A 152 -19.39 -10.24 3.87
N ALA A 153 -19.21 -10.28 5.19
CA ALA A 153 -20.25 -9.93 6.15
C ALA A 153 -20.48 -8.42 6.27
N TRP A 154 -19.57 -7.59 5.72
CA TRP A 154 -19.74 -6.13 5.72
C TRP A 154 -20.93 -5.72 4.87
N LYS A 155 -21.80 -4.93 5.47
CA LYS A 155 -22.98 -4.39 4.80
C LYS A 155 -22.62 -3.10 4.08
N ASP A 156 -23.17 -2.92 2.89
CA ASP A 156 -22.98 -1.68 2.13
C ASP A 156 -23.59 -0.48 2.87
N GLU A 157 -24.62 -0.69 3.71
CA GLU A 157 -25.16 0.35 4.58
C GLU A 157 -24.13 0.82 5.62
N ASP A 158 -23.42 -0.13 6.25
CA ASP A 158 -22.40 0.19 7.26
C ASP A 158 -21.19 0.90 6.62
N ILE A 159 -20.81 0.50 5.40
CA ILE A 159 -19.74 1.17 4.67
C ILE A 159 -20.14 2.61 4.33
N THR A 160 -21.37 2.80 3.87
CA THR A 160 -21.89 4.13 3.54
C THR A 160 -21.93 5.01 4.78
N GLU A 161 -22.46 4.49 5.90
CA GLU A 161 -22.51 5.19 7.19
C GLU A 161 -21.11 5.61 7.67
N LEU A 162 -20.13 4.70 7.61
CA LEU A 162 -18.76 5.00 8.02
C LEU A 162 -18.16 6.13 7.18
N LEU A 163 -18.31 6.04 5.87
CA LEU A 163 -17.76 7.03 4.96
C LEU A 163 -18.50 8.37 5.08
N ASP A 164 -19.79 8.40 5.39
CA ASP A 164 -20.56 9.63 5.63
C ASP A 164 -20.08 10.35 6.90
N ILE A 165 -19.82 9.59 7.97
CA ILE A 165 -19.25 10.12 9.21
C ILE A 165 -17.85 10.69 8.96
N ALA A 166 -17.01 9.95 8.23
CA ALA A 166 -15.68 10.41 7.85
C ALA A 166 -15.75 11.68 6.98
N GLU A 167 -16.65 11.71 5.98
CA GLU A 167 -16.86 12.85 5.10
C GLU A 167 -17.30 14.11 5.85
N ALA A 168 -18.21 13.96 6.83
CA ALA A 168 -18.63 15.05 7.69
C ALA A 168 -17.45 15.61 8.51
N ALA A 169 -16.66 14.74 9.16
CA ALA A 169 -15.50 15.16 9.94
C ALA A 169 -14.41 15.86 9.10
N LEU A 170 -14.22 15.40 7.86
CA LEU A 170 -13.33 16.03 6.89
C LEU A 170 -13.84 17.41 6.45
N ASN A 171 -15.16 17.55 6.20
CA ASN A 171 -15.79 18.85 5.91
C ASN A 171 -15.59 19.83 7.06
N ASP A 172 -15.86 19.42 8.30
CA ASP A 172 -15.69 20.26 9.49
C ASP A 172 -14.25 20.75 9.61
N SER A 173 -13.27 19.87 9.34
CA SER A 173 -11.84 20.23 9.34
C SER A 173 -11.49 21.24 8.24
N VAL A 174 -12.02 21.04 7.03
CA VAL A 174 -11.83 21.96 5.89
C VAL A 174 -12.41 23.34 6.20
N GLU A 175 -13.60 23.42 6.81
CA GLU A 175 -14.23 24.69 7.19
C GLU A 175 -13.46 25.37 8.32
N ALA A 176 -13.18 24.66 9.41
CA ALA A 176 -12.51 25.20 10.59
C ALA A 176 -11.11 25.77 10.28
N MET A 177 -10.35 25.08 9.43
CA MET A 177 -9.01 25.51 9.00
C MET A 177 -9.03 26.35 7.72
N LYS A 178 -10.20 26.61 7.13
CA LYS A 178 -10.39 27.35 5.87
C LYS A 178 -9.52 26.81 4.73
N LEU A 179 -9.45 25.49 4.61
CA LEU A 179 -8.63 24.83 3.60
C LEU A 179 -9.22 25.06 2.21
N ASN A 180 -8.38 25.43 1.25
CA ASN A 180 -8.78 25.47 -0.14
C ASN A 180 -8.72 24.06 -0.74
N ALA A 181 -9.74 23.26 -0.43
CA ALA A 181 -9.78 21.83 -0.66
C ALA A 181 -11.02 21.40 -1.46
N ASP A 182 -10.93 20.23 -2.09
CA ASP A 182 -12.07 19.44 -2.54
C ASP A 182 -12.13 18.15 -1.71
N ILE A 183 -13.35 17.69 -1.45
CA ILE A 183 -13.59 16.36 -0.87
C ILE A 183 -13.95 15.41 -2.01
N ILE A 184 -13.29 14.25 -2.02
CA ILE A 184 -13.51 13.20 -3.02
C ILE A 184 -14.05 11.98 -2.31
N ARG A 185 -15.31 11.64 -2.64
CA ARG A 185 -15.98 10.41 -2.21
C ARG A 185 -15.87 9.33 -3.28
N LYS A 186 -15.52 8.11 -2.86
CA LYS A 186 -15.48 6.88 -3.66
C LYS A 186 -16.33 5.80 -3.00
N SER A 187 -16.47 4.66 -3.68
CA SER A 187 -17.23 3.49 -3.20
C SER A 187 -16.74 2.94 -1.86
N ARG A 188 -15.44 3.04 -1.56
CA ARG A 188 -14.80 2.48 -0.36
C ARG A 188 -13.88 3.44 0.39
N ALA A 189 -13.88 4.71 0.00
CA ALA A 189 -12.99 5.72 0.59
C ALA A 189 -13.55 7.13 0.45
N VAL A 190 -13.14 8.02 1.35
CA VAL A 190 -13.33 9.46 1.24
C VAL A 190 -12.02 10.16 1.59
N GLY A 191 -11.74 11.30 0.97
CA GLY A 191 -10.52 12.04 1.26
C GLY A 191 -10.59 13.51 0.88
N VAL A 192 -9.66 14.28 1.44
CA VAL A 192 -9.48 15.71 1.19
C VAL A 192 -8.26 15.89 0.30
N VAL A 193 -8.42 16.62 -0.80
CA VAL A 193 -7.34 16.99 -1.71
C VAL A 193 -7.24 18.51 -1.86
N PRO A 194 -6.03 19.07 -2.01
CA PRO A 194 -5.88 20.51 -2.27
C PRO A 194 -6.38 20.86 -3.67
N LYS A 195 -7.07 21.99 -3.81
CA LYS A 195 -7.40 22.55 -5.12
C LYS A 195 -6.13 22.88 -5.92
N PRO A 196 -6.19 22.90 -7.27
CA PRO A 196 -5.04 23.24 -8.10
C PRO A 196 -4.36 24.53 -7.65
N GLY A 197 -3.02 24.49 -7.55
CA GLY A 197 -2.21 25.62 -7.07
C GLY A 197 -2.10 25.77 -5.56
N THR A 198 -2.79 24.93 -4.77
CA THR A 198 -2.71 24.91 -3.31
C THR A 198 -1.86 23.74 -2.83
N LYS A 199 -1.17 23.92 -1.70
CA LYS A 199 -0.54 22.84 -0.94
C LYS A 199 -0.93 22.98 0.52
N PHE A 200 -1.24 21.88 1.18
CA PHE A 200 -1.46 21.86 2.62
C PHE A 200 -0.13 21.76 3.36
N PHE A 201 -0.08 22.36 4.55
CA PHE A 201 0.96 22.06 5.52
C PHE A 201 0.73 20.68 6.10
N ARG A 202 1.82 20.05 6.56
CA ARG A 202 1.73 18.70 7.14
C ARG A 202 0.77 18.69 8.32
N GLU A 203 0.86 19.70 9.18
CA GLU A 203 0.07 19.84 10.39
C GLU A 203 -1.44 19.93 10.09
N GLN A 204 -1.83 20.57 8.98
CA GLN A 204 -3.22 20.63 8.55
C GLN A 204 -3.74 19.26 8.11
N LEU A 205 -2.90 18.48 7.44
CA LEU A 205 -3.22 17.11 7.03
C LEU A 205 -3.31 16.18 8.25
N GLU A 206 -2.37 16.26 9.18
CA GLU A 206 -2.38 15.48 10.43
C GLU A 206 -3.64 15.79 11.25
N GLU A 207 -3.99 17.08 11.44
CA GLU A 207 -5.20 17.48 12.16
C GLU A 207 -6.47 16.91 11.50
N THR A 208 -6.59 17.05 10.18
CA THR A 208 -7.73 16.54 9.41
C THR A 208 -7.87 15.01 9.54
N VAL A 209 -6.76 14.28 9.51
CA VAL A 209 -6.75 12.81 9.64
C VAL A 209 -7.11 12.39 11.06
N LEU A 210 -6.48 13.00 12.07
CA LEU A 210 -6.73 12.66 13.48
C LEU A 210 -8.16 12.98 13.88
N ALA A 211 -8.74 14.08 13.39
CA ALA A 211 -10.14 14.42 13.59
C ALA A 211 -11.07 13.36 12.98
N ALA A 212 -10.89 13.03 11.69
CA ALA A 212 -11.69 12.01 11.02
C ALA A 212 -11.55 10.63 11.69
N GLN A 213 -10.33 10.21 11.99
CA GLN A 213 -10.05 8.96 12.70
C GLN A 213 -10.81 8.94 14.03
N LYS A 214 -10.68 10.00 14.84
CA LYS A 214 -11.26 10.01 16.18
C LYS A 214 -12.79 9.96 16.15
N VAL A 215 -13.42 10.68 15.22
CA VAL A 215 -14.87 10.67 15.06
C VAL A 215 -15.36 9.29 14.63
N VAL A 216 -14.70 8.66 13.65
CA VAL A 216 -15.07 7.32 13.18
C VAL A 216 -14.84 6.27 14.27
N GLU A 217 -13.72 6.28 14.99
CA GLU A 217 -13.44 5.36 16.12
C GLU A 217 -14.51 5.40 17.22
N LEU A 218 -15.11 6.57 17.46
CA LEU A 218 -16.12 6.77 18.49
C LEU A 218 -17.53 6.37 18.04
N SER A 219 -17.76 6.25 16.73
CA SER A 219 -19.04 5.83 16.15
C SER A 219 -19.30 4.34 16.35
N ASP A 220 -20.57 3.93 16.32
CA ASP A 220 -20.93 2.51 16.42
C ASP A 220 -20.50 1.72 15.18
N VAL A 221 -20.47 2.34 14.01
CA VAL A 221 -20.03 1.69 12.76
C VAL A 221 -18.51 1.49 12.71
N GLY A 222 -17.72 2.43 13.22
CA GLY A 222 -16.26 2.30 13.30
C GLY A 222 -15.77 1.21 14.26
N ARG A 223 -16.65 0.70 15.15
CA ARG A 223 -16.37 -0.50 15.96
C ARG A 223 -16.68 -1.80 15.23
N ARG A 224 -17.51 -1.75 14.18
CA ARG A 224 -17.96 -2.92 13.41
C ARG A 224 -17.12 -3.15 12.16
N LEU A 225 -16.61 -2.07 11.56
CA LEU A 225 -15.81 -2.13 10.35
C LEU A 225 -14.35 -1.75 10.62
N PRO A 226 -13.37 -2.55 10.16
CA PRO A 226 -11.99 -2.07 10.04
C PRO A 226 -11.90 -0.92 9.04
N PHE A 227 -11.07 0.06 9.38
CA PHE A 227 -10.83 1.21 8.52
C PHE A 227 -9.41 1.76 8.76
N CYS A 228 -8.92 2.50 7.79
CA CYS A 228 -7.66 3.22 7.86
C CYS A 228 -7.89 4.69 7.54
N ALA A 229 -7.40 5.56 8.42
CA ALA A 229 -7.31 7.00 8.19
C ALA A 229 -5.84 7.40 8.22
N PHE A 230 -5.34 8.01 7.14
CA PHE A 230 -3.92 8.34 7.04
C PHE A 230 -3.64 9.66 6.32
N ASN A 231 -2.47 10.22 6.65
CA ASN A 231 -1.89 11.38 6.00
C ASN A 231 -0.96 10.91 4.85
N GLY A 232 -1.42 11.06 3.61
CA GLY A 232 -0.66 10.73 2.39
C GLY A 232 0.29 11.84 1.93
N ARG A 233 0.77 12.69 2.84
CA ARG A 233 1.65 13.87 2.65
C ARG A 233 1.09 15.01 1.80
N SER A 234 0.24 14.71 0.84
CA SER A 234 -0.40 15.64 -0.09
C SER A 234 -1.93 15.57 -0.04
N LEU A 235 -2.48 14.57 0.67
CA LEU A 235 -3.90 14.33 0.86
C LEU A 235 -4.15 13.64 2.20
N SER A 236 -5.37 13.78 2.72
CA SER A 236 -5.88 13.00 3.86
C SER A 236 -6.94 12.04 3.36
N LYS A 237 -6.88 10.75 3.72
CA LYS A 237 -7.82 9.71 3.24
C LYS A 237 -8.31 8.85 4.39
N CYS A 238 -9.58 8.48 4.35
CA CYS A 238 -10.20 7.43 5.16
C CYS A 238 -10.78 6.35 4.23
N SER A 239 -10.47 5.07 4.48
CA SER A 239 -10.97 3.91 3.72
C SER A 239 -11.42 2.79 4.64
N VAL A 240 -12.35 1.97 4.15
CA VAL A 240 -12.69 0.68 4.78
C VAL A 240 -11.69 -0.37 4.32
N ASP A 241 -11.12 -1.12 5.26
CA ASP A 241 -9.99 -2.04 5.05
C ASP A 241 -10.37 -3.51 5.20
#